data_AF-A0AAD4N5D8-F1
#
_entry.id   AF-A0AAD4N5D8-F1
#
_cell.length_a   1.000
_cell.length_b   1.000
_cell.length_c   1.000
_cell.angle_alpha   90.00
_cell.angle_beta   90.00
_cell.angle_gamma   90.00
#
_symmetry.space_group_name_H-M   'P 1'
#
loop_
_entity.id
_entity.type
_entity.pdbx_description
1 polymer ?
#
loop_
_entity_poly.entity_id
_entity_poly.type
_entity_poly.pdbx_seq_one_letter_code
_entity_poly.pdbx_strand_id
1 'polypeptide(L)'
;MRDKSTSLLRVIVSSVLRSSERTKTTDILPKKDVDAISKAAQAEISSPKEEKNYLLAEFFDKKVNFGLTELRAKERPGRSWTIDELRLKSNSDLHKLWYVLLKERNMLLTMKEAYVARARIFPNPERLDRVEESMKNLETVVHERNDAYLRLETGEGASPPMRRVTSFAGFTYEQPAKEHYEPTEVTGDKEYEVPYLDDDAYLMQKLWHEKQYLKKEIEIHDKYMDKLMTEDHVKYRQGLRRRFDRVEHMPKYIAAEKKPATCSN
;
A
#
# COMPACT_ATOMS: atom_id res chain seq x y z
N MET A 1 43.85 -5.22 -28.76
CA MET A 1 44.23 -4.22 -27.74
C MET A 1 43.73 -4.73 -26.39
N ARG A 2 44.67 -4.98 -25.47
CA ARG A 2 44.53 -5.02 -24.00
C ARG A 2 43.41 -5.88 -23.38
N ASP A 3 43.71 -7.17 -23.22
CA ASP A 3 43.45 -7.89 -21.97
C ASP A 3 44.74 -7.84 -21.12
N LYS A 4 44.88 -6.82 -20.27
CA LYS A 4 46.05 -6.63 -19.38
C LYS A 4 45.68 -6.52 -17.88
N SER A 5 44.43 -6.77 -17.50
CA SER A 5 43.98 -6.63 -16.10
C SER A 5 43.89 -7.96 -15.32
N THR A 6 44.00 -9.12 -15.98
CA THR A 6 43.85 -10.44 -15.35
C THR A 6 45.18 -11.12 -14.97
N SER A 7 46.34 -10.59 -15.39
CA SER A 7 47.64 -11.17 -15.04
C SER A 7 48.33 -10.50 -13.84
N LEU A 8 47.94 -9.29 -13.45
CA LEU A 8 48.57 -8.55 -12.34
C LEU A 8 48.03 -8.94 -10.95
N LEU A 9 46.81 -9.47 -10.85
CA LEU A 9 46.25 -9.94 -9.58
C LEU A 9 46.71 -11.36 -9.19
N ARG A 10 47.36 -12.09 -10.10
CA ARG A 10 47.96 -13.41 -9.82
C ARG A 10 49.41 -13.33 -9.31
N VAL A 11 50.07 -12.18 -9.48
CA VAL A 11 51.46 -11.94 -9.08
C VAL A 11 51.56 -11.38 -7.65
N ILE A 12 50.53 -10.67 -7.18
CA ILE A 12 50.54 -10.09 -5.82
C ILE A 12 50.26 -11.15 -4.74
N VAL A 13 49.39 -12.13 -5.01
CA VAL A 13 49.01 -13.18 -4.04
C VAL A 13 50.10 -14.24 -3.82
N SER A 14 51.09 -14.36 -4.71
CA SER A 14 52.22 -15.30 -4.57
C SER A 14 53.48 -14.70 -3.92
N SER A 15 53.53 -13.36 -3.75
CA SER A 15 54.71 -12.65 -3.26
C SER A 15 54.80 -12.50 -1.73
N VAL A 16 53.70 -12.72 -1.00
CA VAL A 16 53.65 -12.56 0.47
C VAL A 16 53.87 -13.89 1.22
N LEU A 17 53.92 -15.02 0.50
CA LEU A 17 54.23 -16.35 1.06
C LEU A 17 55.69 -16.80 0.85
N ARG A 18 56.60 -15.85 0.58
CA ARG A 18 58.03 -16.13 0.35
C ARG A 18 58.97 -15.18 1.10
N SER A 19 58.60 -14.79 2.31
CA SER A 19 59.47 -14.02 3.20
C SER A 19 59.31 -14.47 4.65
N SER A 20 59.47 -15.76 4.92
CA SER A 20 59.80 -16.22 6.29
C SER A 20 60.38 -17.62 6.28
N GLU A 21 61.53 -17.79 5.64
CA GLU A 21 62.38 -18.95 5.89
C GLU A 21 63.85 -18.52 5.84
N ARG A 22 64.36 -18.06 7.00
CA ARG A 22 65.65 -18.48 7.57
C ARG A 22 66.00 -17.64 8.81
N THR A 23 65.74 -18.21 9.99
CA THR A 23 66.76 -18.41 11.02
C THR A 23 66.35 -19.61 11.85
N LYS A 24 67.18 -20.67 11.80
CA LYS A 24 67.04 -21.85 12.64
C LYS A 24 67.43 -21.49 14.08
N THR A 25 66.50 -21.66 15.01
CA THR A 25 66.76 -22.09 16.38
C THR A 25 65.57 -22.94 16.79
N THR A 26 65.73 -24.25 16.63
CA THR A 26 65.06 -25.21 17.50
C THR A 26 65.51 -24.89 18.92
N ASP A 27 64.57 -24.69 19.84
CA ASP A 27 64.52 -25.39 21.13
C ASP A 27 63.39 -24.84 22.03
N ILE A 28 62.57 -25.80 22.49
CA ILE A 28 61.68 -25.76 23.67
C ILE A 28 60.37 -24.96 23.58
N LEU A 29 59.29 -25.60 23.09
CA LEU A 29 57.91 -25.38 23.59
C LEU A 29 57.08 -26.69 23.48
N PRO A 30 56.21 -27.01 24.45
CA PRO A 30 55.54 -28.32 24.57
C PRO A 30 54.45 -28.55 23.51
N LYS A 31 54.35 -29.80 23.02
CA LYS A 31 53.46 -30.28 21.94
C LYS A 31 51.94 -30.02 22.11
N LYS A 32 51.49 -29.50 23.26
CA LYS A 32 50.05 -29.27 23.54
C LYS A 32 49.46 -28.04 22.82
N ASP A 33 50.30 -27.09 22.41
CA ASP A 33 49.81 -25.82 21.86
C ASP A 33 49.59 -25.87 20.34
N VAL A 34 50.27 -26.78 19.63
CA VAL A 34 50.14 -26.95 18.18
C VAL A 34 48.80 -27.58 17.78
N ASP A 35 48.27 -28.45 18.63
CA ASP A 35 46.95 -29.07 18.48
C ASP A 35 45.81 -28.10 18.84
N ALA A 36 46.07 -27.12 19.72
CA ALA A 36 45.13 -26.05 20.05
C ALA A 36 45.06 -24.99 18.93
N ILE A 37 46.20 -24.66 18.31
CA ILE A 37 46.29 -23.71 17.19
C ILE A 37 45.65 -24.31 15.92
N SER A 38 45.83 -25.61 15.65
CA SER A 38 45.18 -26.27 14.52
C SER A 38 43.66 -26.45 14.73
N LYS A 39 43.19 -26.65 15.97
CA LYS A 39 41.75 -26.60 16.30
C LYS A 39 41.14 -25.20 16.20
N ALA A 40 41.87 -24.16 16.61
CA ALA A 40 41.44 -22.76 16.48
C ALA A 40 41.41 -22.31 15.01
N ALA A 41 42.39 -22.72 14.20
CA ALA A 41 42.41 -22.47 12.75
C ALA A 41 41.31 -23.25 11.99
N GLN A 42 40.84 -24.38 12.52
CA GLN A 42 39.68 -25.11 12.00
C GLN A 42 38.33 -24.56 12.50
N ALA A 43 38.31 -23.81 13.61
CA ALA A 43 37.11 -23.17 14.15
C ALA A 43 36.80 -21.81 13.48
N GLU A 44 37.82 -21.12 12.97
CA GLU A 44 37.70 -19.83 12.26
C GLU A 44 37.26 -19.99 10.77
N ILE A 45 37.05 -21.23 10.30
CA ILE A 45 36.43 -21.53 8.99
C ILE A 45 35.05 -22.13 9.26
N SER A 46 34.21 -21.42 10.02
CA SER A 46 32.77 -21.59 9.93
C SER A 46 32.31 -21.12 8.53
N SER A 47 32.35 -22.05 7.58
CA SER A 47 31.50 -22.13 6.38
C SER A 47 31.05 -20.83 5.69
N PRO A 48 31.72 -20.42 4.60
CA PRO A 48 31.21 -19.41 3.66
C PRO A 48 29.99 -19.87 2.83
N LYS A 49 29.37 -21.01 3.17
CA LYS A 49 28.24 -21.60 2.41
C LYS A 49 26.86 -21.26 2.98
N GLU A 50 26.76 -20.66 4.15
CA GLU A 50 25.47 -20.35 4.79
C GLU A 50 24.95 -18.93 4.50
N GLU A 51 25.79 -17.99 4.06
CA GLU A 51 25.39 -16.59 3.89
C GLU A 51 24.28 -16.38 2.84
N LYS A 52 24.21 -17.25 1.82
CA LYS A 52 23.24 -17.13 0.72
C LYS A 52 21.81 -17.50 1.12
N ASN A 53 21.62 -18.21 2.24
CA ASN A 53 20.29 -18.63 2.69
C ASN A 53 19.59 -17.59 3.57
N TYR A 54 20.29 -16.59 4.09
CA TYR A 54 19.70 -15.58 4.98
C TYR A 54 18.79 -14.59 4.24
N LEU A 55 19.11 -14.25 2.99
CA LEU A 55 18.32 -13.29 2.21
C LEU A 55 16.92 -13.82 1.91
N LEU A 56 16.82 -15.11 1.56
CA LEU A 56 15.53 -15.74 1.29
C LEU A 56 14.78 -16.11 2.57
N ALA A 57 15.50 -16.39 3.66
CA ALA A 57 14.88 -16.74 4.94
C ALA A 57 13.99 -15.63 5.49
N GLU A 58 14.25 -14.36 5.17
CA GLU A 58 13.45 -13.21 5.61
C GLU A 58 12.03 -13.18 5.01
N PHE A 59 11.79 -13.90 3.91
CA PHE A 59 10.45 -14.05 3.34
C PHE A 59 9.57 -15.06 4.08
N PHE A 60 10.13 -15.77 5.05
CA PHE A 60 9.41 -16.77 5.83
C PHE A 60 9.42 -16.41 7.32
N ASP A 61 8.33 -16.76 8.01
CA ASP A 61 8.30 -16.62 9.46
C ASP A 61 9.34 -17.56 10.11
N LYS A 62 9.60 -17.34 11.39
CA LYS A 62 10.45 -18.21 12.19
C LYS A 62 9.94 -19.64 12.10
N LYS A 63 10.86 -20.59 11.92
CA LYS A 63 10.56 -22.02 11.81
C LYS A 63 9.71 -22.57 12.96
N VAL A 64 9.78 -21.94 14.14
CA VAL A 64 9.01 -22.33 15.33
C VAL A 64 7.51 -22.03 15.20
N ASN A 65 7.13 -21.11 14.31
CA ASN A 65 5.75 -20.66 14.13
C ASN A 65 5.02 -21.47 13.04
N PHE A 66 5.72 -22.40 12.37
CA PHE A 66 5.15 -23.19 11.30
C PHE A 66 4.14 -24.21 11.82
N GLY A 67 2.98 -24.27 11.19
CA GLY A 67 1.94 -25.27 11.48
C GLY A 67 1.08 -24.98 12.71
N LEU A 68 1.30 -23.85 13.39
CA LEU A 68 0.43 -23.40 14.47
C LEU A 68 -0.81 -22.70 13.91
N THR A 69 -1.98 -22.97 14.50
CA THR A 69 -3.24 -22.27 14.18
C THR A 69 -3.21 -20.83 14.70
N GLU A 70 -2.64 -20.62 15.88
CA GLU A 70 -2.46 -19.32 16.51
C GLU A 70 -1.01 -19.15 16.99
N LEU A 71 -0.47 -17.94 16.85
CA LEU A 71 0.85 -17.60 17.38
C LEU A 71 0.84 -17.60 18.91
N ARG A 72 1.98 -17.96 19.50
CA ARG A 72 2.20 -17.84 20.95
C ARG A 72 2.00 -16.40 21.39
N ALA A 73 1.60 -16.19 22.66
CA ALA A 73 1.32 -14.86 23.19
C ALA A 73 2.45 -13.84 22.97
N LYS A 74 3.72 -14.26 23.01
CA LYS A 74 4.89 -13.41 22.73
C LYS A 74 5.04 -12.98 21.26
N GLU A 75 4.55 -13.80 20.34
CA GLU A 75 4.65 -13.61 18.88
C GLU A 75 3.32 -13.17 18.28
N ARG A 76 2.28 -13.01 19.12
CA ARG A 76 1.03 -12.39 18.73
C ARG A 76 1.32 -10.97 18.25
N PRO A 77 0.70 -10.52 17.15
CA PRO A 77 0.89 -9.15 16.67
C PRO A 77 0.61 -8.16 17.81
N GLY A 78 1.47 -7.15 17.91
CA GLY A 78 1.26 -5.99 18.77
C GLY A 78 0.28 -5.01 18.16
N ARG A 79 0.11 -3.85 18.80
CA ARG A 79 -0.68 -2.72 18.28
C ARG A 79 -0.05 -2.16 17.00
N SER A 80 -0.85 -1.60 16.10
CA SER A 80 -0.38 -0.79 14.97
C SER A 80 0.29 0.51 15.45
N TRP A 81 1.17 1.06 14.62
CA TRP A 81 1.80 2.35 14.89
C TRP A 81 0.79 3.48 14.73
N THR A 82 0.67 4.32 15.76
CA THR A 82 -0.19 5.52 15.67
C THR A 82 0.52 6.71 15.06
N ILE A 83 -0.26 7.57 14.41
CA ILE A 83 0.21 8.81 13.77
C ILE A 83 1.01 9.67 14.77
N ASP A 84 0.54 9.82 16.00
CA ASP A 84 1.19 10.67 17.01
C ASP A 84 2.57 10.14 17.45
N GLU A 85 2.73 8.82 17.54
CA GLU A 85 4.04 8.20 17.83
C GLU A 85 5.02 8.41 16.67
N LEU A 86 4.52 8.32 15.44
CA LEU A 86 5.32 8.49 14.22
C LEU A 86 5.76 9.95 14.03
N ARG A 87 4.93 10.92 14.44
CA ARG A 87 5.28 12.35 14.43
C ARG A 87 6.47 12.68 15.32
N LEU A 88 6.71 11.92 16.39
CA LEU A 88 7.85 12.09 17.30
C LEU A 88 9.16 11.49 16.74
N LYS A 89 9.13 10.72 15.66
CA LYS A 89 10.31 10.06 15.09
C LYS A 89 10.99 10.89 13.99
N SER A 90 12.31 10.73 13.88
CA SER A 90 13.12 11.35 12.82
C SER A 90 12.79 10.74 11.43
N ASN A 91 13.00 11.50 10.35
CA ASN A 91 12.79 10.99 8.98
C ASN A 91 13.67 9.78 8.66
N SER A 92 14.90 9.74 9.18
CA SER A 92 15.81 8.61 9.02
C SER A 92 15.28 7.34 9.69
N ASP A 93 14.64 7.47 10.86
CA ASP A 93 14.05 6.33 11.55
C ASP A 93 12.73 5.88 10.92
N LEU A 94 11.91 6.81 10.41
CA LEU A 94 10.73 6.46 9.62
C LEU A 94 11.10 5.68 8.36
N HIS A 95 12.17 6.09 7.66
CA HIS A 95 12.66 5.37 6.48
C HIS A 95 13.11 3.95 6.83
N LYS A 96 13.85 3.76 7.94
CA LYS A 96 14.23 2.42 8.43
C LYS A 96 12.99 1.59 8.80
N LEU A 97 12.03 2.21 9.50
CA LEU A 97 10.79 1.57 9.93
C LEU A 97 9.96 1.10 8.73
N TRP A 98 9.90 1.89 7.65
CA TRP A 98 9.23 1.50 6.42
C TRP A 98 9.77 0.17 5.87
N TYR A 99 11.09 -0.02 5.84
CA TYR A 99 11.67 -1.30 5.39
C TYR A 99 11.39 -2.46 6.32
N VAL A 100 11.38 -2.23 7.64
CA VAL A 100 11.01 -3.26 8.62
C VAL A 100 9.57 -3.72 8.39
N LEU A 101 8.64 -2.78 8.20
CA LEU A 101 7.23 -3.07 7.89
C LEU A 101 7.07 -3.73 6.51
N LEU A 102 7.87 -3.32 5.52
CA LEU A 102 7.82 -3.88 4.18
C LEU A 102 8.28 -5.34 4.15
N LYS A 103 9.35 -5.68 4.89
CA LYS A 103 9.83 -7.06 5.04
C LYS A 103 8.76 -7.95 5.68
N GLU A 104 8.15 -7.46 6.75
CA GLU A 104 7.04 -8.13 7.42
C GLU A 104 5.83 -8.33 6.48
N ARG A 105 5.41 -7.29 5.76
CA ARG A 105 4.31 -7.37 4.78
C ARG A 105 4.60 -8.42 3.71
N ASN A 106 5.81 -8.42 3.15
CA ASN A 106 6.20 -9.39 2.13
C ASN A 106 6.19 -10.82 2.67
N MET A 107 6.70 -11.03 3.89
CA MET A 107 6.67 -12.32 4.57
C MET A 107 5.24 -12.81 4.86
N LEU A 108 4.30 -11.90 5.15
CA LEU A 108 2.89 -12.26 5.35
C LEU A 108 2.16 -12.56 4.05
N LEU A 109 2.50 -11.88 2.96
CA LEU A 109 1.93 -12.13 1.64
C LEU A 109 2.37 -13.49 1.09
N THR A 110 3.65 -13.86 1.23
CA THR A 110 4.14 -15.19 0.84
C THR A 110 3.45 -16.28 1.66
N MET A 111 3.26 -16.05 2.96
CA MET A 111 2.52 -16.97 3.83
C MET A 111 1.05 -17.07 3.42
N LYS A 112 0.36 -15.94 3.18
CA LYS A 112 -1.04 -15.93 2.74
C LYS A 112 -1.24 -16.78 1.48
N GLU A 113 -0.39 -16.58 0.48
CA GLU A 113 -0.46 -17.34 -0.77
C GLU A 113 -0.21 -18.84 -0.54
N ALA A 114 0.78 -19.19 0.28
CA ALA A 114 1.06 -20.59 0.61
C ALA A 114 -0.09 -21.29 1.35
N TYR A 115 -0.86 -20.57 2.18
CA TYR A 115 -2.02 -21.10 2.89
C TYR A 115 -3.23 -21.23 1.96
N VAL A 116 -3.47 -20.24 1.09
CA VAL A 116 -4.52 -20.28 0.06
C VAL A 116 -4.29 -21.46 -0.88
N ALA A 117 -3.05 -21.65 -1.38
CA ALA A 117 -2.70 -22.76 -2.26
C ALA A 117 -2.91 -24.15 -1.61
N ARG A 118 -2.81 -24.23 -0.27
CA ARG A 118 -3.03 -25.45 0.50
C ARG A 118 -4.46 -25.57 1.07
N ALA A 119 -5.35 -24.64 0.72
CA ALA A 119 -6.71 -24.53 1.26
C ALA A 119 -6.75 -24.57 2.80
N ARG A 120 -5.82 -23.86 3.46
CA ARG A 120 -5.74 -23.74 4.92
C ARG A 120 -6.10 -22.33 5.38
N ILE A 121 -6.64 -22.23 6.58
CA ILE A 121 -6.95 -20.94 7.23
C ILE A 121 -5.63 -20.25 7.60
N PHE A 122 -5.54 -18.96 7.26
CA PHE A 122 -4.37 -18.14 7.58
C PHE A 122 -4.28 -17.87 9.09
N PRO A 123 -3.15 -18.20 9.74
CA PRO A 123 -2.92 -17.87 11.15
C PRO A 123 -2.91 -16.35 11.36
N ASN A 124 -3.75 -15.85 12.27
CA ASN A 124 -3.81 -14.44 12.68
C ASN A 124 -3.87 -13.42 11.51
N PRO A 125 -4.97 -13.35 10.75
CA PRO A 125 -5.14 -12.40 9.63
C PRO A 125 -4.95 -10.94 10.03
N GLU A 126 -5.30 -10.59 11.27
CA GLU A 126 -5.16 -9.25 11.85
C GLU A 126 -3.74 -8.69 11.75
N ARG A 127 -2.70 -9.54 11.69
CA ARG A 127 -1.30 -9.09 11.56
C ARG A 127 -1.08 -8.32 10.26
N LEU A 128 -1.74 -8.75 9.17
CA LEU A 128 -1.65 -8.08 7.88
C LEU A 128 -2.30 -6.70 7.95
N ASP A 129 -3.49 -6.62 8.53
CA ASP A 129 -4.26 -5.38 8.65
C ASP A 129 -3.51 -4.33 9.50
N ARG A 130 -2.88 -4.76 10.59
CA ARG A 130 -2.10 -3.87 11.48
C ARG A 130 -0.83 -3.33 10.81
N VAL A 131 -0.17 -4.14 9.98
CA VAL A 131 0.99 -3.70 9.18
C VAL A 131 0.54 -2.71 8.12
N GLU A 132 -0.57 -3.00 7.43
CA GLU A 132 -1.14 -2.09 6.43
C GLU A 132 -1.54 -0.74 7.04
N GLU A 133 -2.21 -0.75 8.18
CA GLU A 133 -2.57 0.46 8.93
C GLU A 133 -1.31 1.26 9.34
N SER A 134 -0.29 0.58 9.84
CA SER A 134 0.98 1.23 10.21
C SER A 134 1.69 1.85 9.00
N MET A 135 1.67 1.18 7.85
CA MET A 135 2.25 1.72 6.61
C MET A 135 1.48 2.95 6.11
N LYS A 136 0.14 2.92 6.13
CA LYS A 136 -0.70 4.08 5.79
C LYS A 136 -0.42 5.26 6.71
N ASN A 137 -0.34 5.03 8.02
CA ASN A 137 -0.04 6.06 9.01
C ASN A 137 1.37 6.65 8.84
N LEU A 138 2.34 5.84 8.42
CA LEU A 138 3.69 6.32 8.12
C LEU A 138 3.69 7.20 6.87
N GLU A 139 3.01 6.75 5.82
CA GLU A 139 2.88 7.51 4.57
C GLU A 139 2.20 8.86 4.80
N THR A 140 1.12 8.92 5.59
CA THR A 140 0.43 10.17 5.91
C THR A 140 1.33 11.14 6.66
N VAL A 141 2.10 10.69 7.66
CA VAL A 141 3.04 11.58 8.40
C VAL A 141 4.14 12.12 7.48
N VAL A 142 4.64 11.32 6.54
CA VAL A 142 5.65 11.78 5.58
C VAL A 142 5.05 12.79 4.60
N HIS A 143 3.85 12.53 4.09
CA HIS A 143 3.14 13.49 3.24
C HIS A 143 2.85 14.79 3.98
N GLU A 144 2.32 14.74 5.21
CA GLU A 144 2.08 15.91 6.06
C GLU A 144 3.33 16.79 6.21
N ARG A 145 4.50 16.17 6.44
CA ARG A 145 5.79 16.87 6.57
C ARG A 145 6.24 17.52 5.28
N ASN A 146 6.20 16.78 4.16
CA ASN A 146 6.60 17.31 2.86
C ASN A 146 5.69 18.45 2.41
N ASP A 147 4.40 18.31 2.67
CA ASP A 147 3.37 19.26 2.32
C ASP A 147 3.42 20.53 3.19
N ALA A 148 3.80 20.41 4.48
CA ALA A 148 4.10 21.57 5.31
C ALA A 148 5.36 22.32 4.84
N TYR A 149 6.41 21.58 4.46
CA TYR A 149 7.66 22.15 3.97
C TYR A 149 7.46 22.92 2.66
N LEU A 150 6.85 22.30 1.65
CA LEU A 150 6.64 22.91 0.33
C LEU A 150 5.70 24.12 0.38
N ARG A 151 4.68 24.10 1.25
CA ARG A 151 3.82 25.26 1.46
C ARG A 151 4.55 26.46 2.07
N LEU A 152 5.59 26.24 2.86
CA LEU A 152 6.39 27.32 3.44
C LEU A 152 7.40 27.88 2.43
N GLU A 153 7.96 27.03 1.57
CA GLU A 153 8.98 27.44 0.59
C GLU A 153 8.38 28.02 -0.69
N THR A 154 7.46 27.29 -1.32
CA THR A 154 6.87 27.63 -2.62
C THR A 154 5.46 28.21 -2.49
N GLY A 155 4.76 27.89 -1.40
CA GLY A 155 3.32 28.19 -1.22
C GLY A 155 2.39 27.12 -1.79
N GLU A 156 2.94 26.14 -2.52
CA GLU A 156 2.21 25.03 -3.12
C GLU A 156 2.37 23.75 -2.28
N GLY A 157 1.42 22.81 -2.43
CA GLY A 157 1.45 21.54 -1.71
C GLY A 157 2.38 20.49 -2.33
N ALA A 158 2.58 19.37 -1.63
CA ALA A 158 3.40 18.25 -2.14
C ALA A 158 2.73 17.47 -3.28
N SER A 159 1.40 17.49 -3.34
CA SER A 159 0.65 16.79 -4.37
C SER A 159 0.70 17.54 -5.70
N PRO A 160 0.73 16.83 -6.85
CA PRO A 160 0.64 17.47 -8.15
C PRO A 160 -0.61 18.34 -8.27
N PRO A 161 -0.54 19.50 -8.94
CA PRO A 161 -1.68 20.38 -9.10
C PRO A 161 -2.78 19.67 -9.90
N MET A 162 -4.02 19.80 -9.42
CA MET A 162 -5.21 19.30 -10.12
C MET A 162 -5.63 20.29 -11.21
N ARG A 163 -5.94 19.79 -12.40
CA ARG A 163 -6.45 20.56 -13.52
C ARG A 163 -7.82 20.04 -13.93
N ARG A 164 -8.70 20.96 -14.33
CA ARG A 164 -10.03 20.62 -14.85
C ARG A 164 -9.91 20.28 -16.33
N VAL A 165 -10.27 19.06 -16.69
CA VAL A 165 -10.25 18.54 -18.06
C VAL A 165 -11.65 18.13 -18.45
N THR A 166 -12.03 18.42 -19.68
CA THR A 166 -13.32 18.06 -20.27
C THR A 166 -13.16 16.90 -21.22
N SER A 167 -13.88 15.82 -20.96
CA SER A 167 -13.98 14.67 -21.85
C SER A 167 -14.67 15.05 -23.16
N PHE A 168 -14.47 14.23 -24.20
CA PHE A 168 -15.16 14.35 -25.49
C PHE A 168 -16.70 14.39 -25.34
N ALA A 169 -17.24 13.69 -24.35
CA ALA A 169 -18.68 13.65 -24.06
C ALA A 169 -19.18 14.85 -23.25
N GLY A 170 -18.35 15.89 -23.05
CA GLY A 170 -18.72 17.10 -22.32
C GLY A 170 -18.67 17.01 -20.79
N PHE A 171 -18.20 15.88 -20.23
CA PHE A 171 -18.03 15.74 -18.78
C PHE A 171 -16.72 16.39 -18.32
N THR A 172 -16.83 17.34 -17.39
CA THR A 172 -15.68 17.96 -16.71
C THR A 172 -15.23 17.07 -15.54
N TYR A 173 -13.92 16.80 -15.43
CA TYR A 173 -13.33 16.07 -14.30
C TYR A 173 -11.99 16.69 -13.90
N GLU A 174 -11.60 16.52 -12.64
CA GLU A 174 -10.31 16.98 -12.13
C GLU A 174 -9.28 15.85 -12.28
N GLN A 175 -8.15 16.16 -12.91
CA GLN A 175 -7.06 15.22 -13.14
C GLN A 175 -5.74 15.84 -12.64
N PRO A 176 -4.84 15.06 -12.01
CA PRO A 176 -3.51 15.56 -11.67
C PRO A 176 -2.71 15.88 -12.93
N ALA A 177 -1.93 16.97 -12.87
CA ALA A 177 -0.97 17.32 -13.89
C ALA A 177 0.06 16.19 -14.11
N LYS A 178 0.32 15.86 -15.37
CA LYS A 178 1.37 14.92 -15.78
C LYS A 178 2.60 15.68 -16.27
N GLU A 179 3.76 15.05 -16.13
CA GLU A 179 5.02 15.54 -16.67
C GLU A 179 5.10 15.20 -18.17
N HIS A 180 5.52 16.16 -18.98
CA HIS A 180 5.65 16.03 -20.43
C HIS A 180 7.09 16.38 -20.84
N TYR A 181 7.63 15.69 -21.85
CA TYR A 181 8.99 15.92 -22.34
C TYR A 181 9.11 17.24 -23.12
N GLU A 182 8.13 17.51 -23.99
CA GLU A 182 8.06 18.71 -24.82
C GLU A 182 6.86 19.59 -24.41
N PRO A 183 6.96 20.92 -24.59
CA PRO A 183 5.83 21.81 -24.44
C PRO A 183 4.70 21.48 -25.42
N THR A 184 3.48 21.78 -25.01
CA THR A 184 2.26 21.52 -25.79
C THR A 184 2.25 22.19 -27.16
N GLU A 185 2.96 23.30 -27.32
CA GLU A 185 3.11 24.02 -28.60
C GLU A 185 3.77 23.17 -29.69
N VAL A 186 4.63 22.22 -29.30
CA VAL A 186 5.37 21.35 -30.22
C VAL A 186 4.61 20.06 -30.51
N THR A 187 4.05 19.43 -29.47
CA THR A 187 3.28 18.18 -29.59
C THR A 187 1.95 18.38 -30.32
N GLY A 188 1.35 19.58 -30.24
CA GLY A 188 0.02 19.88 -30.78
C GLY A 188 -1.13 19.28 -29.96
N ASP A 189 -0.87 18.28 -29.13
CA ASP A 189 -1.84 17.64 -28.26
C ASP A 189 -1.99 18.41 -26.93
N LYS A 190 -2.97 19.32 -26.86
CA LYS A 190 -3.37 19.94 -25.60
C LYS A 190 -4.26 18.98 -24.83
N GLU A 191 -3.76 18.39 -23.74
CA GLU A 191 -4.58 17.50 -22.88
C GLU A 191 -5.77 18.22 -22.22
N TYR A 192 -5.84 19.56 -22.25
CA TYR A 192 -6.63 20.39 -21.34
C TYR A 192 -7.46 21.50 -22.00
N GLU A 193 -7.74 21.43 -23.31
CA GLU A 193 -8.71 22.36 -23.92
C GLU A 193 -10.14 21.88 -23.66
N VAL A 194 -11.06 22.83 -23.46
CA VAL A 194 -12.49 22.55 -23.59
C VAL A 194 -12.70 22.19 -25.05
N PRO A 195 -12.93 20.90 -25.40
CA PRO A 195 -13.17 20.57 -26.78
C PRO A 195 -14.43 21.31 -27.21
N TYR A 196 -14.53 21.60 -28.49
CA TYR A 196 -15.82 21.98 -29.05
C TYR A 196 -16.80 20.83 -28.74
N LEU A 197 -17.80 21.10 -27.88
CA LEU A 197 -18.82 20.12 -27.56
C LEU A 197 -19.82 20.09 -28.71
N ASP A 198 -19.89 18.95 -29.39
CA ASP A 198 -20.91 18.70 -30.40
C ASP A 198 -22.31 18.65 -29.74
N ASP A 199 -23.37 18.86 -30.55
CA ASP A 199 -24.77 18.78 -30.09
C ASP A 199 -25.08 17.43 -29.42
N ASP A 200 -24.44 16.36 -29.91
CA ASP A 200 -24.53 15.02 -29.35
C ASP A 200 -23.96 14.93 -27.92
N ALA A 201 -22.86 15.64 -27.64
CA ALA A 201 -22.27 15.71 -26.30
C ALA A 201 -23.22 16.41 -25.33
N TYR A 202 -23.89 17.48 -25.77
CA TYR A 202 -24.90 18.17 -24.97
C TYR A 202 -26.12 17.29 -24.67
N LEU A 203 -26.62 16.57 -25.69
CA LEU A 203 -27.70 15.60 -25.52
C LEU A 203 -27.31 14.50 -24.53
N MET A 204 -26.07 14.01 -24.64
CA MET A 204 -25.56 12.98 -23.73
C MET A 204 -25.45 13.47 -22.30
N GLN A 205 -24.99 14.70 -22.10
CA GLN A 205 -24.95 15.32 -20.80
C GLN A 205 -26.35 15.44 -20.21
N LYS A 206 -27.33 15.90 -20.98
CA LYS A 206 -28.74 15.99 -20.55
C LYS A 206 -29.29 14.63 -20.14
N LEU A 207 -29.18 13.61 -20.99
CA LEU A 207 -29.67 12.26 -20.72
C LEU A 207 -28.98 11.64 -19.51
N TRP A 208 -27.70 11.93 -19.29
CA TRP A 208 -26.99 11.50 -18.10
C TRP A 208 -27.54 12.16 -16.83
N HIS A 209 -27.82 13.47 -16.85
CA HIS A 209 -28.43 14.15 -15.71
C HIS A 209 -29.82 13.59 -15.39
N GLU A 210 -30.66 13.35 -16.40
CA GLU A 210 -31.97 12.71 -16.25
C GLU A 210 -31.83 11.30 -15.64
N LYS A 211 -30.86 10.51 -16.12
CA LYS A 211 -30.55 9.19 -15.56
C LYS A 211 -30.11 9.27 -14.08
N GLN A 212 -29.21 10.20 -13.72
CA GLN A 212 -28.76 10.35 -12.33
C GLN A 212 -29.89 10.80 -11.42
N TYR A 213 -30.76 11.71 -11.91
CA TYR A 213 -31.96 12.11 -11.21
C TYR A 213 -32.87 10.92 -10.91
N LEU A 214 -33.18 10.11 -11.92
CA LEU A 214 -34.00 8.90 -11.75
C LEU A 214 -33.36 7.89 -10.79
N LYS A 215 -32.04 7.70 -10.85
CA LYS A 215 -31.32 6.82 -9.91
C LYS A 215 -31.44 7.32 -8.47
N LYS A 216 -31.30 8.63 -8.26
CA LYS A 216 -31.46 9.26 -6.95
C LYS A 216 -32.88 9.12 -6.43
N GLU A 217 -33.88 9.30 -7.28
CA GLU A 217 -35.29 9.09 -6.94
C GLU A 217 -35.56 7.64 -6.52
N ILE A 218 -35.03 6.66 -7.26
CA ILE A 218 -35.12 5.23 -6.90
C ILE A 218 -34.46 4.98 -5.54
N GLU A 219 -33.27 5.51 -5.30
CA GLU A 219 -32.58 5.34 -4.01
C GLU A 219 -33.36 5.97 -2.83
N ILE A 220 -33.97 7.14 -3.04
CA ILE A 220 -34.84 7.78 -2.05
C ILE A 220 -36.08 6.93 -1.80
N HIS A 221 -36.68 6.37 -2.85
CA HIS A 221 -37.82 5.47 -2.76
C HIS A 221 -37.46 4.19 -1.99
N ASP A 222 -36.33 3.56 -2.29
CA ASP A 222 -35.86 2.34 -1.61
C ASP A 222 -35.63 2.62 -0.12
N LYS A 223 -34.92 3.70 0.22
CA LYS A 223 -34.74 4.13 1.62
C LYS A 223 -36.05 4.43 2.34
N TYR A 224 -37.05 4.94 1.61
CA TYR A 224 -38.38 5.17 2.14
C TYR A 224 -39.11 3.85 2.39
N MET A 225 -39.01 2.90 1.45
CA MET A 225 -39.58 1.58 1.60
C MET A 225 -38.94 0.86 2.79
N ASP A 226 -37.62 0.84 2.91
CA ASP A 226 -36.89 0.25 4.04
C ASP A 226 -37.37 0.78 5.40
N LYS A 227 -37.72 2.07 5.50
CA LYS A 227 -38.27 2.67 6.73
C LYS A 227 -39.69 2.22 7.06
N LEU A 228 -40.48 1.89 6.04
CA LEU A 228 -41.85 1.42 6.21
C LEU A 228 -41.94 -0.09 6.40
N MET A 229 -40.92 -0.84 5.97
CA MET A 229 -40.87 -2.29 6.13
C MET A 229 -40.84 -2.64 7.62
N THR A 230 -41.87 -3.32 8.11
CA THR A 230 -41.86 -4.01 9.41
C THR A 230 -41.15 -5.36 9.30
N GLU A 231 -40.71 -5.92 10.44
CA GLU A 231 -40.03 -7.23 10.51
C GLU A 231 -40.86 -8.35 9.85
N ASP A 232 -42.18 -8.31 9.99
CA ASP A 232 -43.09 -9.26 9.35
C ASP A 232 -43.06 -9.16 7.83
N HIS A 233 -42.99 -7.95 7.26
CA HIS A 233 -42.90 -7.77 5.81
C HIS A 233 -41.62 -8.39 5.24
N VAL A 234 -40.50 -8.25 5.96
CA VAL A 234 -39.22 -8.87 5.58
C VAL A 234 -39.29 -10.39 5.73
N LYS A 235 -39.78 -10.88 6.88
CA LYS A 235 -39.88 -12.31 7.20
C LYS A 235 -40.77 -13.08 6.23
N TYR A 236 -41.90 -12.50 5.83
CA TYR A 236 -42.88 -13.14 4.95
C TYR A 236 -42.78 -12.68 3.49
N ARG A 237 -41.77 -11.88 3.12
CA ARG A 237 -41.62 -11.25 1.78
C ARG A 237 -42.92 -10.59 1.29
N GLN A 238 -43.63 -9.94 2.19
CA GLN A 238 -44.85 -9.20 1.86
C GLN A 238 -44.49 -7.81 1.35
N GLY A 239 -45.16 -7.37 0.29
CA GLY A 239 -44.98 -6.01 -0.23
C GLY A 239 -45.73 -4.98 0.61
N LEU A 240 -45.18 -3.76 0.69
CA LEU A 240 -45.87 -2.61 1.28
C LEU A 240 -47.14 -2.25 0.50
N ARG A 241 -48.10 -1.63 1.20
CA ARG A 241 -49.40 -1.26 0.65
C ARG A 241 -49.22 -0.22 -0.46
N ARG A 242 -49.60 -0.57 -1.70
CA ARG A 242 -49.47 0.31 -2.88
C ARG A 242 -50.52 1.42 -2.99
N ARG A 243 -51.60 1.33 -2.22
CA ARG A 243 -52.69 2.32 -2.18
C ARG A 243 -52.85 2.89 -0.78
N PHE A 244 -52.79 4.22 -0.71
CA PHE A 244 -52.99 5.01 0.49
C PHE A 244 -54.38 5.63 0.46
N ASP A 245 -55.15 5.44 1.53
CA ASP A 245 -56.52 5.93 1.61
C ASP A 245 -56.57 7.43 1.99
N ARG A 246 -55.47 7.98 2.56
CA ARG A 246 -55.32 9.40 2.90
C ARG A 246 -53.99 9.97 2.41
N VAL A 247 -53.98 11.26 2.08
CA VAL A 247 -52.79 11.99 1.58
C VAL A 247 -51.63 11.99 2.59
N GLU A 248 -51.92 12.03 3.89
CA GLU A 248 -50.92 11.98 4.97
C GLU A 248 -50.09 10.70 5.01
N HIS A 249 -50.66 9.61 4.49
CA HIS A 249 -50.01 8.31 4.44
C HIS A 249 -49.19 8.13 3.15
N MET A 250 -49.30 9.05 2.17
CA MET A 250 -48.51 8.99 0.94
C MET A 250 -47.04 9.34 1.19
N PRO A 251 -46.14 8.83 0.33
CA PRO A 251 -44.72 9.20 0.38
C PRO A 251 -44.56 10.71 0.27
N LYS A 252 -43.68 11.28 1.10
CA LYS A 252 -43.54 12.75 1.24
C LYS A 252 -43.28 13.47 -0.09
N TYR A 253 -42.56 12.84 -1.02
CA TYR A 253 -42.28 13.41 -2.34
C TYR A 253 -43.54 13.44 -3.24
N ILE A 254 -44.37 12.39 -3.23
CA ILE A 254 -45.69 12.35 -3.92
C ILE A 254 -46.70 13.30 -3.24
N ALA A 255 -46.67 13.38 -1.92
CA ALA A 255 -47.54 14.28 -1.16
C ALA A 255 -47.17 15.75 -1.38
N ALA A 256 -45.89 16.07 -1.63
CA ALA A 256 -45.42 17.43 -1.93
C ALA A 256 -45.91 17.92 -3.31
N GLU A 257 -45.93 17.06 -4.33
CA GLU A 257 -46.45 17.40 -5.67
C GLU A 257 -47.97 17.60 -5.70
N LYS A 258 -48.70 16.94 -4.79
CA LYS A 258 -50.17 17.00 -4.71
C LYS A 258 -50.72 18.06 -3.75
N LYS A 259 -49.88 18.73 -2.96
CA LYS A 259 -50.32 19.88 -2.19
C LYS A 259 -50.57 21.03 -3.17
N PRO A 260 -51.80 21.55 -3.30
CA PRO A 260 -52.03 22.74 -4.11
C PRO A 260 -51.12 23.84 -3.55
N ALA A 261 -50.44 24.59 -4.44
CA ALA A 261 -49.71 25.79 -4.04
C ALA A 261 -50.68 26.64 -3.22
N THR A 262 -50.44 26.75 -1.92
CA THR A 262 -51.24 27.63 -1.07
C THR A 262 -50.94 29.04 -1.57
N CYS A 263 -51.88 29.62 -2.31
CA CYS A 263 -51.85 31.05 -2.61
C CYS A 263 -51.77 31.78 -1.27
N SER A 264 -50.60 32.33 -0.97
CA SER A 264 -50.44 33.30 0.11
C SER A 264 -51.18 34.57 -0.34
N ASN A 265 -52.30 34.86 0.32
CA ASN A 265 -52.93 36.18 0.31
C ASN A 265 -52.02 37.21 1.00
#